data_AF-A0A938AAP2-F1
#
_entry.id   AF-A0A938AAP2-F1
#
_cell.length_a   1.000
_cell.length_b   1.000
_cell.length_c   1.000
_cell.angle_alpha   90.00
_cell.angle_beta   90.00
_cell.angle_gamma   90.00
#
_symmetry.space_group_name_H-M   'P 1'
#
loop_
_entity.id
_entity.type
_entity.pdbx_description
1 polymer ?
#
loop_
_entity_poly.entity_id
_entity_poly.type
_entity_poly.pdbx_seq_one_letter_code
_entity_poly.pdbx_strand_id
1 'polypeptide(L)'
;MPSPKLKPEDFAKLYAGFEAPVSRFDCGKKCSPLNNGTPYCCSTQMAVPVVEKSEFAFLKSRTDLWHRFKPYDAATRQIVADLHPGACAVECKGAAFCERENRTLACRAFPFFPYFTRQKEFIGLSVYWVFEDRCWMISNMGLVEKPFVDAFVTTFEAIFAKDKLEFDTYVDFSASMRRVFSRWGRVIPVIGCDGKPIFLDPSTGEPAKRPPRDYPRYEPFDSEAHYRAAVKEAGGTPPPEGLKPV
;
A
#
# COMPACT_ATOMS: atom_id res chain seq x y z
N MET A 1 -13.84 -22.98 -13.36
CA MET A 1 -13.72 -23.52 -11.99
C MET A 1 -13.18 -22.42 -11.11
N PRO A 2 -13.65 -22.16 -9.88
CA PRO A 2 -12.92 -21.27 -9.00
C PRO A 2 -11.60 -21.98 -8.63
N SER A 3 -10.48 -21.35 -8.99
CA SER A 3 -9.13 -21.72 -8.57
C SER A 3 -9.01 -21.71 -7.03
N PRO A 4 -7.99 -22.38 -6.46
CA PRO A 4 -7.82 -22.48 -5.01
C PRO A 4 -7.85 -21.11 -4.34
N LYS A 5 -8.76 -20.91 -3.38
CA LYS A 5 -8.76 -19.73 -2.51
C LYS A 5 -7.77 -19.98 -1.38
N LEU A 6 -6.91 -19.01 -1.06
CA LEU A 6 -6.02 -19.06 0.10
C LEU A 6 -6.78 -19.51 1.35
N LYS A 7 -6.22 -20.45 2.10
CA LYS A 7 -6.80 -20.94 3.35
C LYS A 7 -6.20 -20.22 4.55
N PRO A 8 -6.87 -20.20 5.71
CA PRO A 8 -6.31 -19.59 6.92
C PRO A 8 -4.89 -20.05 7.27
N GLU A 9 -4.55 -21.33 7.02
CA GLU A 9 -3.23 -21.88 7.31
C GLU A 9 -2.13 -21.33 6.38
N ASP A 10 -2.51 -20.90 5.18
CA ASP A 10 -1.56 -20.26 4.25
C ASP A 10 -1.08 -18.92 4.80
N PHE A 11 -1.96 -18.16 5.47
CA PHE A 11 -1.64 -16.85 6.04
C PHE A 11 -0.61 -16.92 7.16
N ALA A 12 -0.52 -18.03 7.90
CA ALA A 12 0.53 -18.22 8.89
C ALA A 12 1.93 -18.14 8.26
N LYS A 13 2.12 -18.79 7.11
CA LYS A 13 3.38 -18.77 6.36
C LYS A 13 3.62 -17.41 5.71
N LEU A 14 2.59 -16.83 5.10
CA LEU A 14 2.70 -15.51 4.46
C LEU A 14 3.08 -14.43 5.47
N TYR A 15 2.52 -14.45 6.67
CA TYR A 15 2.81 -13.46 7.70
C TYR A 15 4.22 -13.60 8.25
N ALA A 16 4.66 -14.83 8.55
CA ALA A 16 6.01 -15.09 9.02
C ALA A 16 7.08 -14.65 8.00
N GLY A 17 6.78 -14.73 6.70
CA GLY A 17 7.65 -14.26 5.64
C GLY A 17 7.60 -12.75 5.38
N PHE A 18 6.64 -12.00 5.97
CA PHE A 18 6.39 -10.59 5.64
C PHE A 18 6.36 -9.67 6.86
N GLU A 19 7.45 -9.69 7.62
CA GLU A 19 7.62 -8.87 8.83
C GLU A 19 8.57 -7.69 8.64
N ALA A 20 9.40 -7.72 7.58
CA ALA A 20 10.37 -6.67 7.30
C ALA A 20 9.68 -5.29 7.22
N PRO A 21 10.22 -4.26 7.91
CA PRO A 21 9.65 -2.93 7.84
C PRO A 21 9.94 -2.32 6.46
N VAL A 22 8.98 -1.53 5.95
CA VAL A 22 9.10 -0.82 4.67
C VAL A 22 10.36 0.05 4.58
N SER A 23 10.74 0.69 5.68
CA SER A 23 11.97 1.45 5.82
C SER A 23 12.43 1.42 7.28
N ARG A 24 13.67 1.82 7.54
CA ARG A 24 14.17 2.05 8.91
C ARG A 24 13.47 3.20 9.66
N PHE A 25 12.69 4.02 8.95
CA PHE A 25 11.99 5.18 9.49
C PHE A 25 10.51 4.90 9.73
N ASP A 26 9.95 5.51 10.78
CA ASP A 26 8.51 5.49 11.02
C ASP A 26 7.80 6.54 10.15
N CYS A 27 7.44 6.14 8.93
CA CYS A 27 6.74 7.02 7.99
C CYS A 27 5.40 7.55 8.54
N GLY A 28 4.77 6.86 9.50
CA GLY A 28 3.52 7.27 10.11
C GLY A 28 3.67 8.56 10.94
N LYS A 29 4.84 8.80 11.54
CA LYS A 29 5.12 10.05 12.27
C LYS A 29 5.16 11.28 11.35
N LYS A 30 5.40 11.06 10.05
CA LYS A 30 5.45 12.17 9.08
C LYS A 30 4.07 12.58 8.61
N CYS A 31 3.14 11.64 8.44
CA CYS A 31 1.81 11.96 7.95
C CYS A 31 0.74 12.10 9.06
N SER A 32 0.96 11.55 10.25
CA SER A 32 0.02 11.68 11.38
C SER A 32 -0.29 13.12 11.83
N PRO A 33 0.63 14.10 11.80
CA PRO A 33 0.29 15.49 12.15
C PRO A 33 -0.72 16.13 11.19
N LEU A 34 -0.87 15.59 9.99
CA LEU A 34 -1.85 16.05 8.98
C LEU A 34 -3.22 15.37 9.15
N ASN A 35 -3.34 14.42 10.09
CA ASN A 35 -4.55 13.60 10.28
C ASN A 35 -4.80 13.32 11.77
N ASN A 36 -4.93 14.39 12.56
CA ASN A 36 -5.31 14.34 13.98
C ASN A 36 -4.47 13.36 14.82
N GLY A 37 -3.17 13.27 14.53
CA GLY A 37 -2.24 12.38 15.24
C GLY A 37 -2.30 10.91 14.82
N THR A 38 -3.13 10.54 13.84
CA THR A 38 -3.23 9.16 13.33
C THR A 38 -2.61 9.06 11.94
N PRO A 39 -1.70 8.10 11.66
CA PRO A 39 -1.21 7.89 10.30
C PRO A 39 -2.36 7.63 9.32
N TYR A 40 -2.29 8.19 8.11
CA TYR A 40 -3.37 8.03 7.11
C TYR A 40 -3.71 6.56 6.83
N CYS A 41 -2.71 5.68 6.74
CA CYS A 41 -2.92 4.25 6.51
C CYS A 41 -3.55 3.51 7.70
N CYS A 42 -3.65 4.15 8.87
CA CYS A 42 -4.28 3.60 10.07
C CYS A 42 -5.66 4.22 10.36
N SER A 43 -6.16 5.11 9.51
CA SER A 43 -7.46 5.76 9.67
C SER A 43 -8.47 5.22 8.67
N THR A 44 -9.60 4.67 9.16
CA THR A 44 -10.69 4.17 8.30
C THR A 44 -11.41 5.28 7.55
N GLN A 45 -11.26 6.54 7.97
CA GLN A 45 -11.70 7.72 7.24
C GLN A 45 -10.91 7.93 5.93
N MET A 46 -9.69 7.39 5.87
CA MET A 46 -8.76 7.62 4.78
C MET A 46 -8.49 6.37 3.94
N ALA A 47 -8.50 5.20 4.59
CA ALA A 47 -8.31 3.92 3.94
C ALA A 47 -9.13 2.85 4.69
N VAL A 48 -10.12 2.25 4.02
CA VAL A 48 -10.85 1.08 4.56
C VAL A 48 -10.09 -0.19 4.16
N PRO A 49 -9.50 -0.93 5.11
CA PRO A 49 -8.82 -2.19 4.79
C PRO A 49 -9.81 -3.23 4.28
N VAL A 50 -9.47 -3.86 3.16
CA VAL A 50 -10.18 -5.01 2.60
C VAL A 50 -9.24 -6.22 2.68
N VAL A 51 -9.76 -7.34 3.14
CA VAL A 51 -9.02 -8.60 3.29
C VAL A 51 -9.83 -9.77 2.78
N GLU A 52 -9.15 -10.84 2.41
CA GLU A 52 -9.79 -12.13 2.17
C GLU A 52 -10.46 -12.64 3.45
N LYS A 53 -11.63 -13.28 3.32
CA LYS A 53 -12.35 -13.83 4.48
C LYS A 53 -11.52 -14.90 5.21
N SER A 54 -10.66 -15.62 4.50
CA SER A 54 -9.73 -16.58 5.09
C SER A 54 -8.60 -15.91 5.88
N GLU A 55 -8.11 -14.76 5.43
CA GLU A 55 -7.18 -13.92 6.21
C GLU A 55 -7.86 -13.44 7.50
N PHE A 56 -9.09 -12.93 7.39
CA PHE A 56 -9.84 -12.47 8.55
C PHE A 56 -10.08 -13.60 9.56
N ALA A 57 -10.41 -14.80 9.08
CA ALA A 57 -10.56 -15.97 9.95
C ALA A 57 -9.25 -16.33 10.69
N PHE A 58 -8.11 -16.27 9.99
CA PHE A 58 -6.79 -16.46 10.60
C PHE A 58 -6.48 -15.38 11.65
N LEU A 59 -6.74 -14.12 11.36
CA LEU A 59 -6.53 -13.03 12.32
C LEU A 59 -7.40 -13.18 13.57
N LYS A 60 -8.67 -13.55 13.39
CA LYS A 60 -9.62 -13.77 14.50
C LYS A 60 -9.23 -14.92 15.42
N SER A 61 -8.43 -15.89 14.96
CA SER A 61 -7.91 -16.96 15.82
C SER A 61 -6.68 -16.55 16.63
N ARG A 62 -6.02 -15.43 16.28
CA ARG A 62 -4.77 -14.96 16.90
C ARG A 62 -4.94 -13.77 17.83
N THR A 63 -5.89 -12.90 17.55
CA THR A 63 -6.04 -11.62 18.26
C THR A 63 -7.48 -11.11 18.22
N ASP A 64 -7.81 -10.22 19.16
CA ASP A 64 -9.05 -9.45 19.17
C ASP A 64 -8.88 -8.05 18.53
N LEU A 65 -7.71 -7.74 17.96
CA LEU A 65 -7.40 -6.49 17.27
C LEU A 65 -8.40 -6.17 16.15
N TRP A 66 -8.81 -7.18 15.38
CA TRP A 66 -9.60 -7.02 14.15
C TRP A 66 -11.08 -7.30 14.35
N HIS A 67 -11.90 -6.46 13.73
CA HIS A 67 -13.35 -6.62 13.63
C HIS A 67 -13.86 -6.22 12.25
N ARG A 68 -15.12 -6.57 11.97
CA ARG A 68 -15.77 -6.16 10.73
C ARG A 68 -16.01 -4.67 10.75
N PHE A 69 -15.56 -4.00 9.70
CA PHE A 69 -15.78 -2.58 9.51
C PHE A 69 -17.28 -2.30 9.35
N LYS A 70 -17.76 -1.26 10.03
CA LYS A 70 -19.15 -0.79 9.92
C LYS A 70 -19.20 0.49 9.09
N PRO A 71 -19.74 0.44 7.85
CA PRO A 71 -19.91 1.63 7.03
C PRO A 71 -20.76 2.69 7.72
N TYR A 72 -20.30 3.94 7.68
CA TYR A 72 -20.98 5.07 8.33
C TYR A 72 -21.48 6.13 7.35
N ASP A 73 -21.05 6.10 6.09
CA ASP A 73 -21.46 7.04 5.04
C ASP A 73 -21.76 6.34 3.70
N ALA A 74 -22.18 7.11 2.69
CA ALA A 74 -22.54 6.55 1.39
C ALA A 74 -21.35 5.94 0.65
N ALA A 75 -20.18 6.56 0.74
CA ALA A 75 -18.96 6.10 0.08
C ALA A 75 -18.50 4.75 0.67
N THR A 76 -18.44 4.64 1.99
CA THR A 76 -18.06 3.41 2.70
C THR A 76 -19.08 2.30 2.52
N ARG A 77 -20.37 2.62 2.38
CA ARG A 77 -21.41 1.63 2.00
C ARG A 77 -21.18 1.08 0.60
N GLN A 78 -20.83 1.94 -0.36
CA GLN A 78 -20.52 1.52 -1.73
C GLN A 78 -19.29 0.61 -1.75
N ILE A 79 -18.22 0.98 -1.03
CA ILE A 79 -17.01 0.14 -0.90
C ILE A 79 -17.38 -1.27 -0.44
N VAL A 80 -18.20 -1.40 0.62
CA VAL A 80 -18.60 -2.72 1.14
C VAL A 80 -19.52 -3.48 0.19
N ALA A 81 -20.39 -2.78 -0.54
CA ALA A 81 -21.30 -3.39 -1.51
C ALA A 81 -20.55 -3.96 -2.74
N ASP A 82 -19.46 -3.32 -3.15
CA ASP A 82 -18.68 -3.70 -4.33
C ASP A 82 -17.64 -4.80 -4.05
N LEU A 83 -17.54 -5.28 -2.81
CA LEU A 83 -16.58 -6.34 -2.47
C LEU A 83 -16.97 -7.67 -3.12
N HIS A 84 -15.98 -8.33 -3.70
CA HIS A 84 -16.11 -9.71 -4.14
C HIS A 84 -16.54 -10.61 -2.95
N PRO A 85 -17.38 -11.66 -3.15
CA PRO A 85 -17.87 -12.50 -2.05
C PRO A 85 -16.78 -13.20 -1.22
N GLY A 86 -15.55 -13.32 -1.72
CA GLY A 86 -14.39 -13.81 -0.97
C GLY A 86 -13.83 -12.81 0.05
N ALA A 87 -14.06 -11.52 -0.14
CA ALA A 87 -13.44 -10.46 0.63
C ALA A 87 -14.37 -9.87 1.71
N CYS A 88 -13.79 -9.08 2.61
CA CYS A 88 -14.51 -8.27 3.57
C CYS A 88 -13.73 -7.03 3.99
N ALA A 89 -14.45 -5.95 4.29
CA ALA A 89 -13.89 -4.80 4.97
C ALA A 89 -13.71 -5.07 6.47
N VAL A 90 -12.55 -4.70 6.99
CA VAL A 90 -12.18 -4.90 8.39
C VAL A 90 -11.57 -3.62 8.94
N GLU A 91 -11.63 -3.46 10.26
CA GLU A 91 -10.97 -2.37 10.96
C GLU A 91 -10.27 -2.91 12.21
N CYS A 92 -9.14 -2.30 12.55
CA CYS A 92 -8.41 -2.63 13.78
C CYS A 92 -8.81 -1.67 14.91
N LYS A 93 -8.34 -1.93 16.14
CA LYS A 93 -8.52 -1.02 17.29
C LYS A 93 -7.84 0.36 17.14
N GLY A 94 -7.12 0.59 16.04
CA GLY A 94 -6.45 1.85 15.73
C GLY A 94 -4.94 1.83 15.97
N ALA A 95 -4.24 2.87 15.49
CA ALA A 95 -2.77 2.94 15.50
C ALA A 95 -2.14 2.77 16.89
N ALA A 96 -2.78 3.29 17.94
CA ALA A 96 -2.30 3.20 19.33
C ALA A 96 -2.32 1.77 19.90
N PHE A 97 -3.11 0.88 19.31
CA PHE A 97 -3.26 -0.53 19.72
C PHE A 97 -2.68 -1.49 18.68
N CYS A 98 -1.79 -1.01 17.81
CA CYS A 98 -1.28 -1.80 16.69
C CYS A 98 -0.38 -2.94 17.16
N GLU A 99 -0.77 -4.17 16.81
CA GLU A 99 0.05 -5.38 16.95
C GLU A 99 0.71 -5.66 15.59
N ARG A 100 2.01 -5.34 15.45
CA ARG A 100 2.70 -5.32 14.15
C ARG A 100 2.71 -6.69 13.47
N GLU A 101 2.81 -7.75 14.27
CA GLU A 101 2.80 -9.17 13.91
C GLU A 101 1.41 -9.68 13.53
N ASN A 102 0.35 -8.97 13.91
CA ASN A 102 -1.04 -9.30 13.55
C ASN A 102 -1.63 -8.29 12.55
N ARG A 103 -0.80 -7.54 11.82
CA ARG A 103 -1.26 -6.71 10.71
C ARG A 103 -1.70 -7.56 9.52
N THR A 104 -2.74 -7.11 8.81
CA THR A 104 -3.15 -7.67 7.51
C THR A 104 -2.05 -7.54 6.47
N LEU A 105 -2.10 -8.34 5.41
CA LEU A 105 -1.23 -8.19 4.24
C LEU A 105 -1.34 -6.80 3.65
N ALA A 106 -2.55 -6.25 3.55
CA ALA A 106 -2.76 -4.88 3.09
C ALA A 106 -2.01 -3.86 3.96
N CYS A 107 -2.08 -3.96 5.29
CA CYS A 107 -1.36 -3.07 6.21
C CYS A 107 0.16 -3.30 6.22
N ARG A 108 0.65 -4.46 5.79
CA ARG A 108 2.07 -4.75 5.61
C ARG A 108 2.60 -4.19 4.30
N ALA A 109 1.85 -4.37 3.22
CA ALA A 109 2.21 -3.98 1.87
C ALA A 109 2.08 -2.47 1.62
N PHE A 110 1.16 -1.78 2.32
CA PHE A 110 0.90 -0.36 2.11
C PHE A 110 2.18 0.49 2.20
N PRO A 111 2.40 1.45 1.28
CA PRO A 111 1.50 1.94 0.22
C PRO A 111 1.61 1.20 -1.12
N PHE A 112 2.21 0.02 -1.14
CA PHE A 112 2.59 -0.65 -2.36
C PHE A 112 1.60 -1.73 -2.80
N PHE A 113 1.55 -1.94 -4.12
CA PHE A 113 0.84 -3.03 -4.76
C PHE A 113 1.73 -3.71 -5.81
N PRO A 114 1.52 -5.01 -6.10
CA PRO A 114 2.23 -5.74 -7.14
C PRO A 114 1.95 -5.17 -8.54
N TYR A 115 2.99 -4.74 -9.25
CA TYR A 115 2.87 -4.16 -10.58
C TYR A 115 3.18 -5.18 -11.69
N PHE A 116 2.28 -5.24 -12.67
CA PHE A 116 2.36 -6.14 -13.82
C PHE A 116 2.52 -5.40 -15.15
N THR A 117 3.36 -5.94 -16.03
CA THR A 117 3.51 -5.48 -17.42
C THR A 117 2.25 -5.80 -18.26
N ARG A 118 2.23 -5.39 -19.53
CA ARG A 118 1.16 -5.75 -20.47
C ARG A 118 1.14 -7.26 -20.77
N GLN A 119 2.32 -7.88 -20.69
CA GLN A 119 2.56 -9.30 -20.85
C GLN A 119 2.23 -10.09 -19.56
N LYS A 120 1.70 -9.41 -18.54
CA LYS A 120 1.35 -9.98 -17.23
C LYS A 120 2.56 -10.53 -16.48
N GLU A 121 3.72 -9.91 -16.67
CA GLU A 121 4.93 -10.21 -15.91
C GLU A 121 4.95 -9.37 -14.63
N PHE A 122 5.17 -10.01 -13.49
CA PHE A 122 5.37 -9.35 -12.22
C PHE A 122 6.80 -8.79 -12.17
N ILE A 123 6.94 -7.47 -12.17
CA ILE A 123 8.27 -6.82 -12.27
C ILE A 123 8.67 -6.05 -11.01
N GLY A 124 7.79 -5.99 -10.01
CA GLY A 124 8.04 -5.31 -8.75
C GLY A 124 6.80 -4.62 -8.22
N LEU A 125 6.99 -3.59 -7.41
CA LEU A 125 5.94 -2.96 -6.64
C LEU A 125 5.81 -1.47 -7.00
N SER A 126 4.56 -1.05 -7.19
CA SER A 126 4.18 0.34 -7.47
C SER A 126 3.29 0.87 -6.35
N VAL A 127 2.90 2.14 -6.39
CA VAL A 127 2.18 2.82 -5.31
C VAL A 127 0.70 2.96 -5.60
N TYR A 128 -0.13 2.84 -4.57
CA TYR A 128 -1.53 3.28 -4.66
C TYR A 128 -1.58 4.80 -4.85
N TRP A 129 -1.60 5.25 -6.11
CA TRP A 129 -1.40 6.66 -6.50
C TRP A 129 -2.44 7.63 -5.93
N VAL A 130 -3.59 7.13 -5.48
CA VAL A 130 -4.62 7.92 -4.79
C VAL A 130 -4.17 8.43 -3.41
N PHE A 131 -3.02 7.96 -2.91
CA PHE A 131 -2.41 8.38 -1.65
C PHE A 131 -1.17 9.27 -1.83
N GLU A 132 -0.85 9.70 -3.06
CA GLU A 132 0.33 10.54 -3.36
C GLU A 132 0.37 11.81 -2.50
N ASP A 133 -0.80 12.38 -2.20
CA ASP A 133 -1.00 13.61 -1.42
C ASP A 133 -0.93 13.42 0.11
N ARG A 134 -0.91 12.18 0.62
CA ARG A 134 -1.09 11.91 2.06
C ARG A 134 -0.13 10.87 2.65
N CYS A 135 0.54 10.09 1.81
CA CYS A 135 1.53 9.11 2.25
C CYS A 135 2.95 9.62 2.02
N TRP A 136 3.65 9.94 3.11
CA TRP A 136 5.06 10.35 3.06
C TRP A 136 5.96 9.31 2.37
N MET A 137 5.69 8.01 2.56
CA MET A 137 6.47 6.93 1.97
C MET A 137 6.45 6.97 0.43
N ILE A 138 5.35 7.40 -0.19
CA ILE A 138 5.24 7.50 -1.65
C ILE A 138 6.19 8.58 -2.20
N SER A 139 6.43 9.66 -1.45
CA SER A 139 7.43 10.68 -1.81
C SER A 139 8.87 10.31 -1.43
N ASN A 140 9.07 9.15 -0.79
CA ASN A 140 10.36 8.71 -0.25
C ASN A 140 10.67 7.26 -0.60
N MET A 141 10.21 6.79 -1.76
CA MET A 141 10.40 5.40 -2.22
C MET A 141 11.86 4.94 -2.29
N GLY A 142 12.83 5.87 -2.43
CA GLY A 142 14.26 5.56 -2.37
C GLY A 142 14.75 5.10 -0.99
N LEU A 143 13.93 5.20 0.06
CA LEU A 143 14.22 4.71 1.40
C LEU A 143 13.66 3.30 1.65
N VAL A 144 13.02 2.68 0.67
CA VAL A 144 12.47 1.34 0.82
C VAL A 144 13.60 0.32 0.91
N GLU A 145 13.54 -0.51 1.95
CA GLU A 145 14.61 -1.45 2.29
C GLU A 145 14.50 -2.72 1.45
N LYS A 146 15.64 -3.24 0.96
CA LYS A 146 15.67 -4.46 0.14
C LYS A 146 15.01 -5.68 0.82
N PRO A 147 15.19 -5.92 2.14
CA PRO A 147 14.46 -6.99 2.84
C PRO A 147 12.93 -6.88 2.75
N PHE A 148 12.38 -5.66 2.73
CA PHE A 148 10.93 -5.46 2.51
C PHE A 148 10.53 -5.85 1.10
N VAL A 149 11.30 -5.45 0.09
CA VAL A 149 11.05 -5.82 -1.31
C VAL A 149 11.08 -7.34 -1.49
N ASP A 150 12.07 -8.02 -0.91
CA ASP A 150 12.19 -9.48 -0.99
C ASP A 150 11.02 -10.21 -0.34
N ALA A 151 10.63 -9.76 0.85
CA ALA A 151 9.47 -10.27 1.55
C ALA A 151 8.18 -10.05 0.73
N PHE A 152 7.98 -8.83 0.22
CA PHE A 152 6.83 -8.47 -0.62
C PHE A 152 6.74 -9.39 -1.85
N VAL A 153 7.81 -9.49 -2.63
CA VAL A 153 7.85 -10.29 -3.87
C VAL A 153 7.54 -11.75 -3.55
N THR A 154 8.24 -12.33 -2.56
CA THR A 154 8.04 -13.73 -2.16
C THR A 154 6.61 -14.01 -1.71
N THR A 155 6.03 -13.12 -0.90
CA THR A 155 4.65 -13.25 -0.43
C THR A 155 3.66 -13.22 -1.59
N PHE A 156 3.77 -12.23 -2.49
CA PHE A 156 2.80 -12.10 -3.58
C PHE A 156 2.96 -13.18 -4.66
N GLU A 157 4.17 -13.65 -4.95
CA GLU A 157 4.36 -14.85 -5.79
C GLU A 157 3.67 -16.08 -5.20
N ALA A 158 3.78 -16.29 -3.89
CA ALA A 158 3.09 -17.40 -3.21
C ALA A 158 1.56 -17.25 -3.23
N ILE A 159 1.04 -16.02 -3.18
CA ILE A 159 -0.38 -15.72 -3.35
C ILE A 159 -0.82 -16.07 -4.78
N PHE A 160 -0.12 -15.54 -5.80
CA PHE A 160 -0.49 -15.72 -7.21
C PHE A 160 -0.40 -17.17 -7.69
N ALA A 161 0.52 -17.95 -7.12
CA ALA A 161 0.63 -19.38 -7.39
C ALA A 161 -0.61 -20.17 -6.94
N LYS A 162 -1.36 -19.65 -5.97
CA LYS A 162 -2.55 -20.31 -5.40
C LYS A 162 -3.84 -19.68 -5.90
N ASP A 163 -3.90 -18.35 -5.90
CA ASP A 163 -5.09 -17.57 -6.18
C ASP A 163 -4.93 -16.77 -7.48
N LYS A 164 -5.51 -17.31 -8.55
CA LYS A 164 -5.53 -16.67 -9.86
C LYS A 164 -6.35 -15.37 -9.85
N LEU A 165 -7.37 -15.26 -8.99
CA LEU A 165 -8.21 -14.06 -8.94
C LEU A 165 -7.40 -12.88 -8.38
N GLU A 166 -6.56 -13.11 -7.38
CA GLU A 166 -5.61 -12.09 -6.88
C GLU A 166 -4.64 -11.65 -7.98
N PHE A 167 -4.08 -12.60 -8.73
CA PHE A 167 -3.21 -12.29 -9.88
C PHE A 167 -3.93 -11.43 -10.92
N ASP A 168 -5.13 -11.84 -11.35
CA ASP A 168 -5.91 -11.11 -12.36
C ASP A 168 -6.29 -9.70 -11.85
N THR A 169 -6.62 -9.58 -10.55
CA THR A 169 -6.93 -8.30 -9.90
C THR A 169 -5.78 -7.30 -10.01
N TYR A 170 -4.54 -7.71 -9.71
CA TYR A 170 -3.38 -6.80 -9.80
C TYR A 170 -2.92 -6.55 -11.24
N VAL A 171 -3.14 -7.48 -12.16
CA VAL A 171 -2.96 -7.23 -13.61
C VAL A 171 -3.89 -6.11 -14.07
N ASP A 172 -5.17 -6.18 -13.70
CA ASP A 172 -6.17 -5.17 -14.06
C ASP A 172 -5.91 -3.83 -13.36
N PHE A 173 -5.48 -3.86 -12.10
CA PHE A 173 -5.10 -2.65 -11.36
C PHE A 173 -3.87 -1.96 -11.98
N SER A 174 -2.86 -2.73 -12.39
CA SER A 174 -1.70 -2.22 -13.14
C SER A 174 -2.11 -1.60 -14.48
N ALA A 175 -3.09 -2.19 -15.17
CA ALA A 175 -3.65 -1.62 -16.40
C ALA A 175 -4.41 -0.30 -16.14
N SER A 176 -5.12 -0.19 -15.01
CA SER A 176 -5.74 1.06 -14.57
C SER A 176 -4.71 2.16 -14.31
N MET A 177 -3.62 1.84 -13.62
CA MET A 177 -2.52 2.79 -13.41
C MET A 177 -1.97 3.31 -14.74
N ARG A 178 -1.71 2.43 -15.72
CA ARG A 178 -1.28 2.84 -17.08
C ARG A 178 -2.25 3.82 -17.73
N ARG A 179 -3.56 3.57 -17.67
CA ARG A 179 -4.56 4.50 -18.24
C ARG A 179 -4.52 5.86 -17.57
N VAL A 180 -4.42 5.90 -16.24
CA VAL A 180 -4.37 7.15 -15.46
C VAL A 180 -3.09 7.92 -15.77
N PHE A 181 -1.94 7.26 -15.67
CA PHE A 181 -0.64 7.88 -15.86
C PHE A 181 -0.40 8.33 -17.30
N SER A 182 -0.95 7.59 -18.29
CA SER A 182 -0.94 8.02 -19.69
C SER A 182 -1.73 9.30 -19.91
N ARG A 183 -2.88 9.47 -19.25
CA ARG A 183 -3.68 10.71 -19.33
C ARG A 183 -2.97 11.88 -18.67
N TRP A 184 -2.22 11.61 -17.61
CA TRP A 184 -1.43 12.63 -16.91
C TRP A 184 -0.10 12.97 -17.61
N GLY A 185 0.32 12.17 -18.60
CA GLY A 185 1.65 12.32 -19.21
C GLY A 185 2.79 12.04 -18.23
N ARG A 186 2.56 11.19 -17.22
CA ARG A 186 3.52 10.86 -16.15
C ARG A 186 4.08 9.45 -16.35
N VAL A 187 5.36 9.26 -16.03
CA VAL A 187 5.95 7.91 -15.95
C VAL A 187 5.44 7.18 -14.70
N ILE A 188 5.34 5.84 -14.78
CA ILE A 188 4.98 5.01 -13.63
C ILE A 188 6.25 4.66 -12.86
N PRO A 189 6.36 5.03 -11.57
CA PRO A 189 7.46 4.60 -10.71
C PRO A 189 7.21 3.18 -10.19
N VAL A 190 8.19 2.31 -10.38
CA VAL A 190 8.21 0.94 -9.85
C VAL A 190 9.51 0.73 -9.08
N ILE A 191 9.44 0.05 -7.93
CA ILE A 191 10.61 -0.58 -7.31
C ILE A 191 10.67 -1.98 -7.89
N GLY A 192 11.72 -2.29 -8.65
CA GLY A 192 11.90 -3.60 -9.26
C GLY A 192 12.04 -4.71 -8.22
N CYS A 193 11.82 -5.96 -8.62
CA CYS A 193 12.05 -7.11 -7.73
C CYS A 193 13.50 -7.17 -7.20
N ASP A 194 14.46 -6.58 -7.90
CA ASP A 194 15.84 -6.44 -7.45
C ASP A 194 16.09 -5.23 -6.53
N GLY A 195 15.04 -4.47 -6.21
CA GLY A 195 15.07 -3.25 -5.39
C GLY A 195 15.47 -1.99 -6.15
N LYS A 196 15.74 -2.05 -7.46
CA LYS A 196 16.17 -0.89 -8.24
C LYS A 196 14.99 -0.10 -8.82
N PRO A 197 15.16 1.21 -9.05
CA PRO A 197 14.13 2.00 -9.70
C PRO A 197 13.92 1.59 -11.16
N ILE A 198 12.65 1.39 -11.52
CA ILE A 198 12.18 1.22 -12.88
C ILE A 198 11.14 2.31 -13.15
N PHE A 199 11.30 3.04 -14.25
CA PHE A 199 10.34 4.05 -14.69
C PHE A 199 9.75 3.61 -16.02
N LEU A 200 8.44 3.44 -16.07
CA LEU A 200 7.76 2.95 -17.28
C LEU A 200 7.01 4.08 -17.97
N ASP A 201 7.07 4.08 -19.30
CA ASP A 201 6.15 4.86 -20.12
C ASP A 201 4.79 4.15 -20.11
N PRO A 202 3.71 4.79 -19.61
CA PRO A 202 2.40 4.15 -19.51
C PRO A 202 1.76 3.83 -20.87
N SER A 203 2.15 4.54 -21.94
CA SER A 203 1.62 4.41 -23.29
C SER A 203 2.20 3.22 -24.05
N THR A 204 3.42 2.81 -23.73
CA THR A 204 4.10 1.65 -24.32
C THR A 204 4.19 0.46 -23.36
N GLY A 205 4.24 0.71 -22.06
CA GLY A 205 4.54 -0.29 -21.04
C GLY A 205 6.04 -0.60 -20.90
N GLU A 206 6.89 0.08 -21.67
CA GLU A 206 8.34 -0.11 -21.74
C GLU A 206 9.07 0.86 -20.80
N PRO A 207 10.36 0.61 -20.50
CA PRO A 207 11.20 1.59 -19.82
C PRO A 207 11.15 2.96 -20.49
N ALA A 208 10.96 4.00 -19.69
CA ALA A 208 10.86 5.38 -20.18
C ALA A 208 12.17 5.79 -20.88
N LYS A 209 12.05 6.42 -22.06
CA LYS A 209 13.22 6.88 -22.84
C LYS A 209 14.05 7.93 -22.10
N ARG A 210 13.41 8.71 -21.23
CA ARG A 210 14.02 9.75 -20.40
C ARG A 210 13.51 9.56 -18.97
N PRO A 211 14.06 8.59 -18.22
CA PRO A 211 13.62 8.35 -16.86
C PRO A 211 14.02 9.52 -15.96
N PRO A 212 13.19 9.89 -14.97
CA PRO A 212 13.63 10.76 -13.88
C PRO A 212 14.86 10.19 -13.17
N ARG A 213 15.65 11.07 -12.56
CA ARG A 213 16.80 10.66 -11.73
C ARG A 213 16.35 9.99 -10.43
N ASP A 214 15.31 10.54 -9.82
CA ASP A 214 14.78 10.13 -8.53
C ASP A 214 13.28 9.86 -8.62
N TYR A 215 12.76 9.13 -7.64
CA TYR A 215 11.32 8.97 -7.50
C TYR A 215 10.62 10.33 -7.31
N PRO A 216 9.41 10.50 -7.87
CA PRO A 216 8.65 11.73 -7.72
C PRO A 216 8.31 11.99 -6.25
N ARG A 217 8.29 13.27 -5.89
CA ARG A 217 7.77 13.76 -4.60
C ARG A 217 6.51 14.57 -4.85
N TYR A 218 5.62 14.54 -3.88
CA TYR A 218 4.29 15.12 -3.99
C TYR A 218 4.02 16.02 -2.80
N GLU A 219 3.31 17.13 -3.04
CA GLU A 219 2.81 17.98 -1.97
C GLU A 219 1.93 17.15 -1.00
N PRO A 220 2.06 17.35 0.32
CA PRO A 220 2.89 18.36 0.99
C PRO A 220 4.32 17.88 1.32
N PHE A 221 4.73 16.69 0.89
CA PHE A 221 6.00 16.05 1.24
C PHE A 221 7.15 16.34 0.27
N ASP A 222 6.94 17.21 -0.71
CA ASP A 222 7.94 17.64 -1.70
C ASP A 222 8.94 18.66 -1.13
N SER A 223 8.51 19.48 -0.16
CA SER A 223 9.37 20.46 0.52
C SER A 223 9.00 20.66 2.00
N GLU A 224 10.00 21.02 2.81
CA GLU A 224 9.81 21.30 4.25
C GLU A 224 8.83 22.47 4.47
N ALA A 225 8.82 23.45 3.58
CA ALA A 225 7.93 24.60 3.64
C ALA A 225 6.47 24.18 3.42
N HIS A 226 6.19 23.41 2.37
CA HIS A 226 4.85 22.88 2.08
C HIS A 226 4.35 22.01 3.23
N TYR A 227 5.20 21.13 3.75
CA TYR A 227 4.84 20.28 4.88
C TYR A 227 4.46 21.07 6.13
N ARG A 228 5.27 22.05 6.54
CA ARG A 228 4.97 22.86 7.72
C ARG A 228 3.70 23.68 7.55
N ALA A 229 3.46 24.21 6.34
CA ALA A 229 2.23 24.92 6.03
C ALA A 229 1.01 24.00 6.16
N ALA A 230 1.06 22.81 5.54
CA ALA A 230 -0.03 21.83 5.60
C ALA A 230 -0.29 21.32 7.02
N VAL A 231 0.76 21.06 7.81
CA VAL A 231 0.61 20.63 9.22
C VAL A 231 -0.07 21.73 10.05
N LYS A 232 0.32 22.99 9.85
CA LYS A 232 -0.30 24.13 10.54
C LYS A 232 -1.76 24.28 10.15
N GLU A 233 -2.09 24.14 8.86
CA GLU A 233 -3.46 24.21 8.35
C GLU A 233 -4.34 23.09 8.94
N ALA A 234 -3.80 21.88 9.06
CA ALA A 234 -4.46 20.74 9.70
C ALA A 234 -4.56 20.86 11.24
N GLY A 235 -4.02 21.92 11.85
CA GLY A 235 -3.99 22.10 13.31
C GLY A 235 -3.03 21.16 14.04
N GLY A 236 -2.11 20.51 13.31
CA GLY A 236 -1.11 19.61 13.87
C GLY A 236 0.16 20.33 14.32
N THR A 237 1.09 19.56 14.88
CA THR A 237 2.45 20.03 15.22
C THR A 237 3.45 19.19 14.43
N PRO A 238 4.34 19.80 13.63
CA PRO A 238 5.32 19.05 12.86
C PRO A 238 6.33 18.40 13.82
N PRO A 239 6.84 17.20 13.50
CA PRO A 239 7.89 16.57 14.29
C PRO A 239 9.15 17.46 14.30
N PRO A 240 9.97 17.42 15.37
CA PRO A 240 11.15 18.28 15.51
C PRO A 240 12.10 18.23 14.31
N GLU A 241 12.26 17.04 13.73
CA GLU A 241 13.13 16.80 12.57
C GLU A 241 12.52 17.23 11.21
N GLY A 242 11.24 17.62 11.19
CA GLY A 242 10.51 17.95 9.96
C GLY A 242 10.28 16.75 9.05
N LEU A 243 10.35 16.97 7.73
CA LEU A 243 10.23 15.94 6.70
C LEU A 243 11.42 15.00 6.63
N LYS A 244 12.56 15.38 7.23
CA LYS A 244 13.79 14.62 7.09
C LYS A 244 13.60 13.18 7.61
N PRO A 245 14.11 12.19 6.87
CA PRO A 245 14.19 10.83 7.38
C PRO A 245 15.25 10.79 8.48
N VAL A 246 14.81 10.66 9.74
CA VAL A 246 15.67 10.53 10.93
C VAL A 246 15.29 9.30 11.74
#